data_AF-H6RG45-F1
#
_entry.id   AF-H6RG45-F1
#
_cell.length_a   1.000
_cell.length_b   1.000
_cell.length_c   1.000
_cell.angle_alpha   90.00
_cell.angle_beta   90.00
_cell.angle_gamma   90.00
#
_symmetry.space_group_name_H-M   'P 1'
#
loop_
_entity.id
_entity.type
_entity.pdbx_description
1 polymer ?
#
loop_
_entity_poly.entity_id
_entity_poly.type
_entity_poly.pdbx_seq_one_letter_code
_entity_poly.pdbx_strand_id
1 'polypeptide(L)'
;MQLFISSILSSTFLACTIAAPKATDNALPATSQSYNVAQHLETAYFASGCFWCVEAVFEQVNGVEDVISGYAGGDTVNPTYNQVVTGRTGHAETTKVIYDPKKIDFKTLVTVFFGSHDPTTLNRQGPDKGTHYRSIAFYQNDAEKLIIKKHIEKLTNTKRYINPIVTEVKAYEVFYQAEDYHQNYEQNNPNNPYIKAVSKPRVSSFLQAYPELLKKGLE
;
A
#
# COMPACT_ATOMS: atom_id res chain seq x y z
N MET A 1 65.60 34.50 4.39
CA MET A 1 65.19 33.18 3.88
C MET A 1 64.60 32.40 5.05
N GLN A 2 63.30 32.53 5.29
CA GLN A 2 62.62 31.81 6.36
C GLN A 2 61.34 31.22 5.78
N LEU A 3 61.37 29.90 5.63
CA LEU A 3 60.30 29.06 5.09
C LEU A 3 59.22 28.90 6.16
N PHE A 4 57.98 29.30 5.83
CA PHE A 4 56.80 28.94 6.61
C PHE A 4 56.26 27.60 6.10
N ILE A 5 56.41 26.56 6.92
CA ILE A 5 55.79 25.24 6.71
C ILE A 5 54.38 25.31 7.32
N SER A 6 53.36 25.36 6.48
CA SER A 6 51.96 25.28 6.90
C SER A 6 51.59 23.80 7.09
N SER A 7 51.44 23.36 8.33
CA SER A 7 50.97 22.03 8.69
C SER A 7 49.45 21.97 8.57
N ILE A 8 48.94 21.31 7.52
CA ILE A 8 47.51 21.06 7.34
C ILE A 8 47.11 19.88 8.24
N LEU A 9 46.41 20.20 9.33
CA LEU A 9 45.85 19.21 10.26
C LEU A 9 44.59 18.60 9.64
N SER A 10 44.74 17.44 8.99
CA SER A 10 43.62 16.69 8.42
C SER A 10 42.79 16.06 9.54
N SER A 11 41.67 16.69 9.89
CA SER A 11 40.70 16.16 10.86
C SER A 11 39.77 15.17 10.15
N THR A 12 40.05 13.88 10.31
CA THR A 12 39.12 12.82 9.90
C THR A 12 37.92 12.81 10.85
N PHE A 13 36.80 13.38 10.41
CA PHE A 13 35.52 13.20 11.08
C PHE A 13 35.06 11.76 10.91
N LEU A 14 35.20 10.97 11.97
CA LEU A 14 34.62 9.64 12.07
C LEU A 14 33.11 9.81 12.26
N ALA A 15 32.35 9.77 11.16
CA ALA A 15 30.90 9.80 11.19
C ALA A 15 30.38 8.49 11.79
N CYS A 16 30.11 8.51 13.10
CA CYS A 16 29.47 7.40 13.80
C CYS A 16 27.99 7.36 13.37
N THR A 17 27.67 6.55 12.37
CA THR A 17 26.29 6.33 11.93
C THR A 17 25.57 5.41 12.94
N ILE A 18 25.07 6.01 14.03
CA ILE A 18 24.17 5.30 14.94
C ILE A 18 22.85 5.10 14.18
N ALA A 19 22.69 3.93 13.55
CA ALA A 19 21.42 3.53 12.97
C ALA A 19 20.36 3.49 14.08
N ALA A 20 19.23 4.16 13.86
CA ALA A 20 18.11 4.12 14.79
C ALA A 20 17.66 2.66 15.00
N PRO A 21 17.27 2.27 16.23
CA PRO A 21 16.88 0.90 16.52
C PRO A 21 15.66 0.47 15.68
N LYS A 22 15.71 -0.77 15.16
CA LYS A 22 14.59 -1.42 14.48
C LYS A 22 13.38 -1.51 15.41
N ALA A 23 12.18 -1.55 14.82
CA ALA A 23 10.97 -1.84 15.58
C ALA A 23 11.03 -3.26 16.17
N THR A 24 10.48 -3.43 17.36
CA THR A 24 10.42 -4.70 18.08
C THR A 24 9.17 -5.48 17.72
N ASP A 25 9.28 -6.81 17.68
CA ASP A 25 8.14 -7.71 17.48
C ASP A 25 7.18 -7.66 18.68
N ASN A 26 5.89 -7.92 18.43
CA ASN A 26 4.91 -8.13 19.49
C ASN A 26 4.56 -9.61 19.65
N ALA A 27 4.35 -10.03 20.90
CA ALA A 27 3.96 -11.40 21.21
C ALA A 27 2.54 -11.75 20.70
N LEU A 28 1.66 -10.77 20.61
CA LEU A 28 0.27 -10.94 20.17
C LEU A 28 -0.01 -10.07 18.94
N PRO A 29 -0.85 -10.55 18.00
CA PRO A 29 -1.31 -9.76 16.88
C PRO A 29 -2.14 -8.55 17.34
N ALA A 30 -2.21 -7.52 16.49
CA ALA A 30 -3.02 -6.31 16.72
C ALA A 30 -4.52 -6.62 16.85
N THR A 31 -4.96 -7.75 16.30
CA THR A 31 -6.33 -8.28 16.41
C THR A 31 -6.30 -9.79 16.59
N SER A 32 -7.24 -10.31 17.38
CA SER A 32 -7.41 -11.74 17.63
C SER A 32 -8.35 -12.42 16.63
N GLN A 33 -8.96 -11.67 15.71
CA GLN A 33 -9.90 -12.24 14.75
C GLN A 33 -9.16 -12.95 13.61
N SER A 34 -9.48 -14.23 13.43
CA SER A 34 -9.11 -14.98 12.24
C SER A 34 -10.22 -14.89 11.20
N TYR A 35 -9.95 -14.30 10.03
CA TYR A 35 -10.91 -14.29 8.93
C TYR A 35 -10.87 -15.60 8.14
N ASN A 36 -12.01 -16.30 8.10
CA ASN A 36 -12.20 -17.49 7.26
C ASN A 36 -12.69 -17.06 5.88
N VAL A 37 -11.81 -17.14 4.87
CA VAL A 37 -12.18 -16.90 3.48
C VAL A 37 -12.92 -18.13 2.96
N ALA A 38 -14.10 -17.94 2.39
CA ALA A 38 -14.87 -19.05 1.81
C ALA A 38 -14.07 -19.72 0.69
N GLN A 39 -14.16 -21.05 0.56
CA GLN A 39 -13.32 -21.85 -0.35
C GLN A 39 -13.40 -21.46 -1.84
N HIS A 40 -14.47 -20.78 -2.27
CA HIS A 40 -14.65 -20.35 -3.65
C HIS A 40 -14.08 -18.95 -3.95
N LEU A 41 -13.60 -18.25 -2.92
CA LEU A 41 -13.05 -16.91 -3.03
C LEU A 41 -11.52 -16.96 -3.04
N GLU A 42 -10.93 -15.97 -3.69
CA GLU A 42 -9.49 -15.76 -3.74
C GLU A 42 -9.11 -14.45 -3.05
N THR A 43 -7.80 -14.25 -2.83
CA THR A 43 -7.26 -13.06 -2.18
C THR A 43 -6.21 -12.39 -3.03
N ALA A 44 -6.19 -11.06 -3.03
CA ALA A 44 -5.14 -10.23 -3.60
C ALA A 44 -4.69 -9.18 -2.56
N TYR A 45 -3.43 -8.73 -2.65
CA TYR A 45 -2.88 -7.78 -1.66
C TYR A 45 -2.26 -6.58 -2.35
N PHE A 46 -2.63 -5.38 -1.89
CA PHE A 46 -2.18 -4.12 -2.49
C PHE A 46 -1.90 -3.04 -1.43
N ALA A 47 -0.78 -2.33 -1.58
CA ALA A 47 -0.46 -1.11 -0.81
C ALA A 47 -0.40 0.08 -1.76
N SER A 48 -1.17 1.14 -1.51
CA SER A 48 -1.20 2.33 -2.39
C SER A 48 -1.54 3.61 -1.63
N GLY A 49 -0.84 3.85 -0.52
CA GLY A 49 -1.11 4.96 0.39
C GLY A 49 -2.00 4.55 1.55
N CYS A 50 -2.72 5.53 2.12
CA CYS A 50 -3.63 5.31 3.24
C CYS A 50 -4.64 4.21 2.93
N PHE A 51 -4.63 3.12 3.71
CA PHE A 51 -5.47 1.95 3.45
C PHE A 51 -6.97 2.21 3.57
N TRP A 52 -7.42 3.25 4.29
CA TRP A 52 -8.82 3.64 4.38
C TRP A 52 -9.38 4.01 3.01
N CYS A 53 -8.57 4.73 2.23
CA CYS A 53 -8.95 5.12 0.88
C CYS A 53 -8.90 3.94 -0.09
N VAL A 54 -7.98 3.00 0.14
CA VAL A 54 -7.81 1.82 -0.72
C VAL A 54 -8.96 0.83 -0.49
N GLU A 55 -9.29 0.58 0.78
CA GLU A 55 -10.42 -0.21 1.23
C GLU A 55 -11.71 0.32 0.61
N ALA A 56 -12.01 1.61 0.83
CA ALA A 56 -13.20 2.26 0.30
C ALA A 56 -13.31 2.19 -1.24
N VAL A 57 -12.19 2.17 -1.98
CA VAL A 57 -12.20 1.98 -3.44
C VAL A 57 -12.58 0.54 -3.81
N PHE A 58 -11.88 -0.45 -3.25
CA PHE A 58 -12.11 -1.86 -3.61
C PHE A 58 -13.49 -2.36 -3.18
N GLU A 59 -14.05 -1.85 -2.09
CA GLU A 59 -15.41 -2.17 -1.63
C GLU A 59 -16.49 -1.86 -2.68
N GLN A 60 -16.26 -0.91 -3.59
CA GLN A 60 -17.21 -0.52 -4.63
C GLN A 60 -17.14 -1.44 -5.87
N VAL A 61 -16.11 -2.28 -5.97
CA VAL A 61 -15.82 -3.06 -7.18
C VAL A 61 -16.68 -4.32 -7.25
N ASN A 62 -17.34 -4.54 -8.40
CA ASN A 62 -18.13 -5.74 -8.63
C ASN A 62 -17.26 -7.00 -8.62
N GLY A 63 -17.67 -8.01 -7.86
CA GLY A 63 -16.92 -9.23 -7.64
C GLY A 63 -15.93 -9.18 -6.47
N VAL A 64 -15.67 -8.01 -5.89
CA VAL A 64 -15.01 -7.90 -4.58
C VAL A 64 -16.05 -8.10 -3.48
N GLU A 65 -15.83 -9.11 -2.64
CA GLU A 65 -16.76 -9.47 -1.57
C GLU A 65 -16.40 -8.81 -0.25
N ASP A 66 -15.12 -8.65 0.05
CA ASP A 66 -14.66 -8.00 1.28
C ASP A 66 -13.26 -7.40 1.11
N VAL A 67 -12.93 -6.39 1.92
CA VAL A 67 -11.62 -5.74 1.92
C VAL A 67 -11.17 -5.49 3.35
N ILE A 68 -9.98 -5.98 3.70
CA ILE A 68 -9.46 -5.88 5.05
C ILE A 68 -8.19 -5.03 5.05
N SER A 69 -8.18 -3.99 5.87
CA SER A 69 -7.02 -3.11 6.10
C SER A 69 -6.00 -3.76 7.03
N GLY A 70 -4.71 -3.61 6.72
CA GLY A 70 -3.62 -4.21 7.50
C GLY A 70 -2.23 -3.80 7.06
N TYR A 71 -1.24 -4.61 7.41
CA TYR A 71 0.19 -4.33 7.28
C TYR A 71 0.91 -5.50 6.62
N ALA A 72 1.68 -5.24 5.57
CA ALA A 72 2.45 -6.26 4.86
C ALA A 72 3.77 -5.71 4.29
N GLY A 73 4.67 -6.61 3.89
CA GLY A 73 5.90 -6.28 3.18
C GLY A 73 7.06 -5.74 4.04
N GLY A 74 6.91 -5.78 5.37
CA GLY A 74 7.95 -5.47 6.35
C GLY A 74 8.44 -6.68 7.13
N ASP A 75 9.28 -6.42 8.14
CA ASP A 75 10.03 -7.45 8.86
C ASP A 75 9.52 -7.71 10.28
N THR A 76 8.78 -6.76 10.87
CA THR A 76 8.32 -6.86 12.26
C THR A 76 7.16 -7.81 12.40
N VAL A 77 7.22 -8.73 13.35
CA VAL A 77 6.13 -9.66 13.65
C VAL A 77 5.05 -8.96 14.48
N ASN A 78 3.79 -9.13 14.07
CA ASN A 78 2.61 -8.59 14.74
C ASN A 78 2.69 -7.06 14.98
N PRO A 79 2.98 -6.22 13.98
CA PRO A 79 3.15 -4.79 14.19
C PRO A 79 1.82 -4.12 14.57
N THR A 80 1.88 -3.11 15.43
CA THR A 80 0.75 -2.20 15.72
C THR A 80 0.76 -1.00 14.79
N TYR A 81 -0.37 -0.30 14.63
CA TYR A 81 -0.43 0.94 13.87
C TYR A 81 0.66 1.93 14.29
N ASN A 82 0.82 2.14 15.59
CA ASN A 82 1.80 3.07 16.15
C ASN A 82 3.23 2.72 15.77
N GLN A 83 3.57 1.43 15.63
CA GLN A 83 4.89 1.03 15.14
C GLN A 83 5.02 1.24 13.64
N VAL A 84 3.99 0.92 12.86
CA VAL A 84 4.00 1.06 11.39
C VAL A 84 4.18 2.51 10.97
N VAL A 85 3.46 3.45 11.58
CA VAL A 85 3.55 4.88 11.21
C VAL A 85 4.90 5.51 11.54
N THR A 86 5.75 4.86 12.33
CA THR A 86 7.15 5.29 12.49
C THR A 86 8.01 5.06 11.24
N GLY A 87 7.54 4.22 10.31
CA GLY A 87 8.28 3.76 9.13
C GLY A 87 9.38 2.72 9.44
N ARG A 88 9.52 2.27 10.70
CA ARG A 88 10.64 1.42 11.14
C ARG A 88 10.38 -0.08 11.09
N THR A 89 9.13 -0.49 10.88
CA THR A 89 8.75 -1.90 10.78
C THR A 89 8.98 -2.47 9.38
N GLY A 90 9.19 -1.60 8.38
CA GLY A 90 9.24 -1.97 6.96
C GLY A 90 7.87 -2.24 6.33
N HIS A 91 6.79 -2.32 7.12
CA HIS A 91 5.46 -2.60 6.60
C HIS A 91 4.90 -1.40 5.83
N ALA A 92 4.07 -1.70 4.83
CA ALA A 92 3.16 -0.74 4.22
C ALA A 92 1.74 -0.98 4.71
N GLU A 93 0.96 0.09 4.82
CA GLU A 93 -0.49 0.01 4.87
C GLU A 93 -0.97 -0.71 3.60
N THR A 94 -1.61 -1.85 3.80
CA THR A 94 -1.94 -2.83 2.78
C THR A 94 -3.40 -3.25 2.94
N THR A 95 -4.07 -3.50 1.84
CA THR A 95 -5.40 -4.11 1.82
C THR A 95 -5.31 -5.56 1.36
N LYS A 96 -6.03 -6.45 2.04
CA LYS A 96 -6.36 -7.80 1.58
C LYS A 96 -7.72 -7.72 0.90
N VAL A 97 -7.75 -7.85 -0.41
CA VAL A 97 -8.96 -7.86 -1.23
C VAL A 97 -9.42 -9.30 -1.40
N ILE A 98 -10.62 -9.61 -0.95
CA ILE A 98 -11.27 -10.92 -1.11
C ILE A 98 -12.26 -10.82 -2.26
N TYR A 99 -12.14 -11.70 -3.25
CA TYR A 99 -12.93 -11.61 -4.48
C TYR A 99 -13.40 -12.97 -5.01
N ASP A 100 -14.49 -12.95 -5.77
CA ASP A 100 -14.99 -14.11 -6.51
C ASP A 100 -14.32 -14.16 -7.90
N PRO A 101 -13.41 -15.11 -8.15
CA PRO A 101 -12.69 -15.23 -9.43
C PRO A 101 -13.62 -15.54 -10.62
N LYS A 102 -14.88 -15.93 -10.37
CA LYS A 102 -15.90 -16.09 -11.44
C LYS A 102 -16.53 -14.78 -11.87
N LYS A 103 -16.42 -13.72 -11.06
CA LYS A 103 -16.99 -12.39 -11.34
C LYS A 103 -15.92 -11.39 -11.75
N ILE A 104 -14.74 -11.45 -11.15
CA ILE A 104 -13.63 -10.55 -11.43
C ILE A 104 -12.29 -11.29 -11.39
N ASP A 105 -11.40 -11.00 -12.34
CA ASP A 105 -10.07 -11.61 -12.39
C ASP A 105 -9.00 -10.72 -11.71
N PHE A 106 -7.88 -11.34 -11.35
CA PHE A 106 -6.75 -10.64 -10.74
C PHE A 106 -6.22 -9.48 -11.61
N LYS A 107 -6.24 -9.64 -12.93
CA LYS A 107 -5.82 -8.58 -13.87
C LYS A 107 -6.69 -7.33 -13.77
N THR A 108 -7.98 -7.50 -13.54
CA THR A 108 -8.91 -6.41 -13.32
C THR A 108 -8.65 -5.75 -11.97
N LEU A 109 -8.36 -6.51 -10.91
CA LEU A 109 -7.93 -5.95 -9.62
C LEU A 109 -6.63 -5.12 -9.73
N VAL A 110 -5.66 -5.58 -10.53
CA VAL A 110 -4.46 -4.78 -10.85
C VAL A 110 -4.82 -3.49 -11.60
N THR A 111 -5.86 -3.51 -12.43
CA THR A 111 -6.37 -2.30 -13.10
C THR A 111 -6.99 -1.33 -12.09
N VAL A 112 -7.78 -1.82 -11.14
CA VAL A 112 -8.33 -1.02 -10.03
C VAL A 112 -7.21 -0.39 -9.21
N PHE A 113 -6.20 -1.18 -8.86
CA PHE A 113 -5.03 -0.75 -8.11
C PHE A 113 -4.33 0.43 -8.80
N PHE A 114 -3.92 0.30 -10.07
CA PHE A 114 -3.24 1.38 -10.79
C PHE A 114 -4.17 2.55 -11.14
N GLY A 115 -5.47 2.30 -11.31
CA GLY A 115 -6.49 3.31 -11.61
C GLY A 115 -6.86 4.19 -10.42
N SER A 116 -6.52 3.79 -9.19
CA SER A 116 -6.97 4.47 -7.96
C SER A 116 -5.89 5.27 -7.23
N HIS A 117 -4.62 5.29 -7.67
CA HIS A 117 -3.55 6.04 -7.00
C HIS A 117 -2.52 6.63 -7.98
N ASP A 118 -1.53 7.36 -7.46
CA ASP A 118 -0.37 7.80 -8.24
C ASP A 118 0.79 6.80 -8.03
N PRO A 119 1.04 5.88 -8.98
CA PRO A 119 2.09 4.87 -8.85
C PRO A 119 3.50 5.43 -9.09
N THR A 120 3.66 6.74 -9.26
CA THR A 120 4.95 7.37 -9.59
C THR A 120 5.60 8.09 -8.42
N THR A 121 4.90 8.21 -7.28
CA THR A 121 5.42 8.88 -6.09
C THR A 121 6.05 7.89 -5.12
N LEU A 122 7.38 7.94 -5.01
CA LEU A 122 8.12 7.08 -4.09
C LEU A 122 7.79 7.42 -2.63
N ASN A 123 7.40 6.40 -1.85
CA ASN A 123 7.11 6.51 -0.41
C ASN A 123 6.13 7.63 -0.05
N ARG A 124 5.12 7.85 -0.91
CA ARG A 124 4.11 8.89 -0.71
C ARG A 124 2.87 8.56 -1.53
N GLN A 125 1.71 8.95 -1.02
CA GLN A 125 0.50 9.10 -1.81
C GLN A 125 -0.24 10.38 -1.40
N GLY A 126 -0.38 11.33 -2.34
CA GLY A 126 -0.99 12.63 -2.04
C GLY A 126 -0.30 13.33 -0.84
N PRO A 127 -1.04 13.70 0.22
CA PRO A 127 -0.46 14.35 1.40
C PRO A 127 0.33 13.40 2.30
N ASP A 128 0.13 12.09 2.17
CA ASP A 128 0.64 11.07 3.09
C ASP A 128 2.06 10.63 2.70
N LYS A 129 3.03 10.90 3.57
CA LYS A 129 4.47 10.69 3.33
C LYS A 129 5.04 9.67 4.29
N GLY A 130 5.77 8.70 3.75
CA GLY A 130 6.41 7.64 4.52
C GLY A 130 6.50 6.34 3.73
N THR A 131 7.46 5.49 4.10
CA THR A 131 7.61 4.16 3.51
C THR A 131 6.38 3.29 3.73
N HIS A 132 5.61 3.55 4.79
CA HIS A 132 4.35 2.85 5.05
C HIS A 132 3.22 3.22 4.08
N TYR A 133 3.38 4.28 3.27
CA TYR A 133 2.43 4.68 2.22
C TYR A 133 2.90 4.34 0.80
N ARG A 134 3.98 3.58 0.65
CA ARG A 134 4.55 3.25 -0.67
C ARG A 134 3.63 2.33 -1.47
N SER A 135 3.79 2.40 -2.80
CA SER A 135 3.04 1.56 -3.73
C SER A 135 3.66 0.16 -3.85
N ILE A 136 2.87 -0.88 -3.55
CA ILE A 136 3.27 -2.30 -3.69
C ILE A 136 2.10 -3.09 -4.26
N ALA A 137 2.37 -3.85 -5.32
CA ALA A 137 1.51 -4.91 -5.81
C ALA A 137 2.14 -6.27 -5.44
N PHE A 138 1.49 -7.00 -4.54
CA PHE A 138 1.99 -8.29 -4.08
C PHE A 138 1.53 -9.40 -5.04
N TYR A 139 2.40 -10.40 -5.25
CA TYR A 139 2.07 -11.61 -6.02
C TYR A 139 2.23 -12.86 -5.16
N GLN A 140 1.31 -13.80 -5.29
CA GLN A 140 1.33 -15.11 -4.62
C GLN A 140 1.91 -16.21 -5.51
N ASN A 141 2.00 -15.97 -6.82
CA ASN A 141 2.54 -16.90 -7.81
C ASN A 141 3.11 -16.17 -9.03
N ASP A 142 3.79 -16.91 -9.91
CA ASP A 142 4.44 -16.33 -11.10
C ASP A 142 3.45 -15.78 -12.13
N ALA A 143 2.22 -16.30 -12.20
CA ALA A 143 1.20 -15.78 -13.11
C ALA A 143 0.76 -14.38 -12.69
N GLU A 144 0.48 -14.16 -11.40
CA GLU A 144 0.18 -12.84 -10.83
C GLU A 144 1.33 -11.85 -11.04
N LYS A 145 2.57 -12.28 -10.78
CA LYS A 145 3.78 -11.48 -11.02
C LYS A 145 3.87 -11.00 -12.47
N LEU A 146 3.61 -11.90 -13.42
CA LEU A 146 3.62 -11.58 -14.84
C LEU A 146 2.50 -10.61 -15.21
N ILE A 147 1.29 -10.77 -14.65
CA ILE A 147 0.16 -9.88 -14.86
C ILE A 147 0.50 -8.45 -14.39
N ILE A 148 1.05 -8.30 -13.18
CA ILE A 148 1.44 -6.99 -12.65
C ILE A 148 2.49 -6.33 -13.55
N LYS A 149 3.56 -7.06 -13.91
CA LYS A 149 4.64 -6.54 -14.77
C LYS A 149 4.14 -6.11 -16.14
N LYS A 150 3.30 -6.92 -16.79
CA LYS A 150 2.69 -6.57 -18.08
C LYS A 150 1.77 -5.35 -17.99
N HIS A 151 1.08 -5.18 -16.86
CA HIS A 151 0.24 -4.00 -16.65
C HIS A 151 1.10 -2.73 -16.50
N ILE A 152 2.19 -2.79 -15.74
CA ILE A 152 3.17 -1.69 -15.65
C ILE A 152 3.74 -1.35 -17.03
N GLU A 153 4.19 -2.36 -17.78
CA GLU A 153 4.72 -2.20 -19.13
C GLU A 153 3.72 -1.52 -20.06
N LYS A 154 2.45 -1.96 -20.04
CA LYS A 154 1.36 -1.33 -20.80
C LYS A 154 1.25 0.15 -20.45
N LEU A 155 1.17 0.51 -19.17
CA LEU A 155 1.02 1.90 -18.72
C LEU A 155 2.20 2.77 -19.16
N THR A 156 3.43 2.24 -19.04
CA THR A 156 4.65 2.90 -19.50
C THR A 156 4.64 3.12 -21.01
N ASN A 157 4.30 2.10 -21.80
CA ASN A 157 4.27 2.18 -23.26
C ASN A 157 3.19 3.15 -23.76
N THR A 158 2.03 3.20 -23.08
CA THR A 158 0.97 4.17 -23.38
C THR A 158 1.25 5.58 -22.86
N LYS A 159 2.40 5.80 -22.18
CA LYS A 159 2.77 7.07 -21.54
C LYS A 159 1.66 7.62 -20.65
N ARG A 160 0.97 6.72 -19.91
CA ARG A 160 -0.15 7.10 -19.04
C ARG A 160 0.27 8.04 -17.92
N TYR A 161 1.53 7.94 -17.51
CA TYR A 161 2.16 8.82 -16.52
C TYR A 161 3.41 9.46 -17.12
N ILE A 162 3.67 10.72 -16.73
CA ILE A 162 4.86 11.47 -17.12
C ILE A 162 6.09 10.89 -16.43
N ASN A 163 5.96 10.57 -15.15
CA ASN A 163 7.03 10.01 -14.33
C ASN A 163 7.03 8.48 -14.41
N PRO A 164 8.19 7.83 -14.20
CA PRO A 164 8.27 6.36 -14.12
C PRO A 164 7.40 5.81 -12.98
N ILE A 165 6.80 4.64 -13.21
CA ILE A 165 6.11 3.88 -12.16
C ILE A 165 7.17 3.33 -11.20
N VAL A 166 6.96 3.58 -9.90
CA VAL A 166 7.84 3.15 -8.80
C VAL A 166 7.22 2.06 -7.94
N THR A 167 6.05 1.54 -8.32
CA THR A 167 5.38 0.41 -7.65
C THR A 167 6.31 -0.79 -7.50
N GLU A 168 6.44 -1.29 -6.28
CA GLU A 168 7.13 -2.54 -6.00
C GLU A 168 6.29 -3.74 -6.48
N VAL A 169 6.90 -4.67 -7.21
CA VAL A 169 6.30 -5.97 -7.54
C VAL A 169 6.92 -7.02 -6.63
N LYS A 170 6.26 -7.30 -5.50
CA LYS A 170 6.85 -8.04 -4.36
C LYS A 170 6.14 -9.38 -4.12
N ALA A 171 6.88 -10.41 -3.73
CA ALA A 171 6.27 -11.68 -3.34
C ALA A 171 5.44 -11.47 -2.06
N TYR A 172 4.27 -12.08 -2.00
CA TYR A 172 3.48 -12.14 -0.77
C TYR A 172 4.15 -13.09 0.23
N GLU A 173 4.24 -12.66 1.48
CA GLU A 173 4.82 -13.46 2.58
C GLU A 173 3.83 -13.56 3.74
N VAL A 174 3.51 -12.42 4.36
CA VAL A 174 2.61 -12.33 5.50
C VAL A 174 1.80 -11.04 5.46
N PHE A 175 0.58 -11.11 5.99
CA PHE A 175 -0.31 -9.97 6.22
C PHE A 175 -0.76 -9.98 7.68
N TYR A 176 -0.61 -8.84 8.34
CA TYR A 176 -1.13 -8.60 9.68
C TYR A 176 -2.34 -7.68 9.58
N GLN A 177 -3.51 -8.15 9.95
CA GLN A 177 -4.70 -7.31 9.99
C GLN A 177 -4.50 -6.15 10.98
N ALA A 178 -4.90 -4.95 10.58
CA ALA A 178 -4.87 -3.78 11.44
C ALA A 178 -5.97 -3.85 12.52
N GLU A 179 -5.82 -3.06 13.56
CA GLU A 179 -6.78 -2.94 14.65
C GLU A 179 -8.20 -2.66 14.12
N ASP A 180 -9.24 -3.19 14.79
CA ASP A 180 -10.63 -3.16 14.30
C ASP A 180 -11.15 -1.74 14.03
N TYR A 181 -10.63 -0.73 14.74
CA TYR A 181 -11.01 0.67 14.53
C TYR A 181 -10.53 1.23 13.17
N HIS A 182 -9.63 0.55 12.45
CA HIS A 182 -9.20 0.92 11.10
C HIS A 182 -10.06 0.32 9.99
N GLN A 183 -10.90 -0.68 10.30
CA GLN A 183 -11.71 -1.37 9.29
C GLN A 183 -12.98 -0.56 8.98
N ASN A 184 -13.37 -0.52 7.70
CA ASN A 184 -14.51 0.28 7.22
C ASN A 184 -14.44 1.76 7.67
N TYR A 185 -13.23 2.32 7.75
CA TYR A 185 -13.02 3.59 8.47
C TYR A 185 -13.78 4.75 7.82
N GLU A 186 -13.80 4.82 6.48
CA GLU A 186 -14.52 5.86 5.75
C GLU A 186 -16.03 5.80 6.02
N GLN A 187 -16.62 4.61 5.97
CA GLN A 187 -18.04 4.38 6.26
C GLN A 187 -18.39 4.78 7.70
N ASN A 188 -17.54 4.41 8.65
CA ASN A 188 -17.76 4.66 10.08
C ASN A 188 -17.48 6.12 10.47
N ASN A 189 -16.65 6.83 9.70
CA ASN A 189 -16.21 8.19 10.01
C ASN A 189 -16.43 9.16 8.83
N PRO A 190 -17.65 9.27 8.26
CA PRO A 190 -17.89 10.02 7.02
C PRO A 190 -17.68 11.53 7.16
N ASN A 191 -17.62 12.01 8.42
CA ASN A 191 -17.39 13.40 8.77
C ASN A 191 -15.93 13.75 9.11
N ASN A 192 -15.05 12.75 9.18
CA ASN A 192 -13.63 12.99 9.45
C ASN A 192 -13.04 13.93 8.36
N PRO A 193 -12.31 14.99 8.75
CA PRO A 193 -11.73 15.94 7.80
C PRO A 193 -10.81 15.28 6.75
N TYR A 194 -10.02 14.29 7.15
CA TYR A 194 -9.16 13.54 6.24
C TYR A 194 -9.98 12.76 5.21
N ILE A 195 -11.05 12.08 5.64
CA ILE A 195 -11.96 11.37 4.73
C ILE A 195 -12.60 12.32 3.72
N LYS A 196 -13.07 13.49 4.16
CA LYS A 196 -13.65 14.50 3.26
C LYS A 196 -12.65 15.08 2.27
N ALA A 197 -11.42 15.34 2.71
CA ALA A 197 -10.41 16.05 1.93
C ALA A 197 -9.56 15.14 1.04
N VAL A 198 -9.40 13.86 1.39
CA VAL A 198 -8.46 12.94 0.75
C VAL A 198 -9.16 11.70 0.21
N SER A 199 -9.87 10.96 1.08
CA SER A 199 -10.45 9.66 0.71
C SER A 199 -11.60 9.79 -0.29
N LYS A 200 -12.62 10.60 0.04
CA LYS A 200 -13.80 10.80 -0.83
C LYS A 200 -13.44 11.30 -2.23
N PRO A 201 -12.56 12.30 -2.41
CA PRO A 201 -12.14 12.72 -3.75
C PRO A 201 -11.45 11.59 -4.54
N ARG A 202 -10.64 10.76 -3.88
CA ARG A 202 -9.97 9.61 -4.50
C ARG A 202 -10.99 8.56 -4.95
N VAL A 203 -11.90 8.16 -4.05
CA VAL A 203 -12.98 7.21 -4.36
C VAL A 203 -13.84 7.75 -5.51
N SER A 204 -14.33 8.99 -5.40
CA SER A 204 -15.16 9.61 -6.45
C SER A 204 -14.46 9.67 -7.80
N SER A 205 -13.16 9.97 -7.82
CA SER A 205 -12.39 10.01 -9.07
C SER A 205 -12.28 8.63 -9.71
N PHE A 206 -12.13 7.58 -8.90
CA PHE A 206 -12.14 6.20 -9.38
C PHE A 206 -13.51 5.78 -9.93
N LEU A 207 -14.59 6.05 -9.19
CA LEU A 207 -15.96 5.71 -9.61
C LEU A 207 -16.31 6.35 -10.97
N GLN A 208 -15.94 7.62 -11.17
CA GLN A 208 -16.18 8.32 -12.44
C GLN A 208 -15.34 7.77 -13.59
N ALA A 209 -14.12 7.29 -13.31
CA ALA A 209 -13.21 6.80 -14.34
C ALA A 209 -13.46 5.35 -14.75
N TYR A 210 -14.10 4.54 -13.89
CA TYR A 210 -14.31 3.10 -14.07
C TYR A 210 -15.74 2.65 -13.73
N PRO A 211 -16.80 3.27 -14.27
CA PRO A 211 -18.18 2.91 -13.96
C PRO A 211 -18.49 1.45 -14.28
N GLU A 212 -17.81 0.86 -15.28
CA GLU A 212 -17.99 -0.54 -15.69
C GLU A 212 -17.49 -1.56 -14.66
N LEU A 213 -16.67 -1.14 -13.69
CA LEU A 213 -16.13 -2.01 -12.65
C LEU A 213 -16.97 -2.00 -11.36
N LEU A 214 -18.02 -1.19 -11.28
CA LEU A 214 -18.76 -0.94 -10.05
C LEU A 214 -19.85 -1.97 -9.78
N LYS A 215 -20.15 -2.20 -8.50
CA LYS A 215 -21.32 -2.99 -8.08
C LYS A 215 -22.60 -2.32 -8.62
N LYS A 216 -23.55 -3.14 -9.08
CA LYS A 216 -24.84 -2.65 -9.62
C LYS A 216 -25.54 -1.72 -8.62
N GLY A 217 -26.05 -0.60 -9.12
CA GLY A 217 -26.72 0.43 -8.31
C GLY A 217 -25.80 1.55 -7.81
N LEU A 218 -24.52 1.51 -8.17
CA LEU A 218 -23.54 2.59 -7.97
C LEU A 218 -23.08 3.24 -9.30
N GLU A 219 -23.69 2.82 -10.41
CA GLU A 219 -23.46 3.32 -11.78
C GLU A 219 -24.03 4.73 -11.99
#